data_AF-A0A2G9N7P7-F1
#
_entry.id   AF-A0A2G9N7P7-F1
#
_cell.length_a   1.000
_cell.length_b   1.000
_cell.length_c   1.000
_cell.angle_alpha   90.00
_cell.angle_beta   90.00
_cell.angle_gamma   90.00
#
_symmetry.space_group_name_H-M   'P 1'
#
loop_
_entity.id
_entity.type
_entity.pdbx_description
1 polymer ?
#
loop_
_entity_poly.entity_id
_entity_poly.type
_entity_poly.pdbx_seq_one_letter_code
_entity_poly.pdbx_strand_id
1 'polypeptide(L)'
;MLLEMKTATITEKGQIAIPKDIREIEGFKTGSKVAILAFKDHVELRPMKQVSERFAAMIASEKSLAKDWLAKEEDKRWKNL
;
A
#
# COMPACT_ATOMS: atom_id res chain seq x y z
N MET A 1 -5.59 -8.62 15.65
CA MET A 1 -6.23 -8.21 16.91
C MET A 1 -6.58 -6.74 16.78
N LEU A 2 -7.83 -6.36 17.08
CA LEU A 2 -8.24 -4.94 17.09
C LEU A 2 -7.59 -4.27 18.31
N LEU A 3 -6.81 -3.21 18.08
CA LEU A 3 -6.14 -2.48 19.16
C LEU A 3 -7.07 -1.42 19.77
N GLU A 4 -7.77 -0.66 18.93
CA GLU A 4 -8.70 0.39 19.36
C GLU A 4 -9.74 0.69 18.26
N MET A 5 -10.95 1.11 18.65
CA MET A 5 -12.00 1.56 17.74
C MET A 5 -12.43 2.99 18.11
N LYS A 6 -12.44 3.88 17.11
CA LYS A 6 -13.00 5.23 17.24
C LYS A 6 -13.79 5.60 15.99
N THR A 7 -14.76 6.49 16.16
CA THR A 7 -15.56 7.07 15.08
C THR A 7 -15.09 8.49 14.78
N ALA A 8 -15.12 8.89 13.51
CA ALA A 8 -14.86 10.24 13.08
C ALA A 8 -15.88 10.66 12.01
N THR A 9 -16.23 11.94 11.99
CA THR A 9 -17.14 12.50 11.00
C THR A 9 -16.36 12.94 9.77
N ILE A 10 -16.89 12.59 8.59
CA ILE A 10 -16.36 13.08 7.31
C ILE A 10 -16.76 14.54 7.16
N THR A 11 -15.80 15.42 6.90
CA THR A 11 -16.07 16.85 6.66
C THR A 11 -16.75 17.06 5.30
N GLU A 12 -17.30 18.24 5.06
CA GLU A 12 -17.91 18.61 3.76
C GLU A 12 -16.95 18.42 2.57
N LYS A 13 -15.64 18.52 2.82
CA LYS A 13 -14.58 18.32 1.82
C LYS A 13 -14.15 16.85 1.67
N GLY A 14 -14.83 15.91 2.32
CA GLY A 14 -14.50 14.49 2.28
C GLY A 14 -13.29 14.10 3.13
N GLN A 15 -12.86 14.93 4.08
CA GLN A 15 -11.68 14.66 4.90
C GLN A 15 -12.06 13.94 6.20
N ILE A 16 -11.16 13.08 6.69
CA ILE A 16 -11.28 12.43 8.00
C ILE A 16 -10.02 12.76 8.80
N ALA A 17 -10.21 13.22 10.04
CA ALA A 17 -9.11 13.41 10.97
C ALA A 17 -8.80 12.08 11.67
N ILE A 18 -7.56 11.60 11.55
CA ILE A 18 -7.10 10.42 12.29
C ILE A 18 -6.83 10.84 13.75
N PRO A 19 -7.51 10.22 14.74
CA PRO A 19 -7.30 10.49 16.17
C PRO A 19 -5.82 10.40 16.58
N LYS A 20 -5.41 11.24 17.54
CA LYS A 20 -4.00 11.42 17.91
C LYS A 20 -3.33 10.12 18.39
N ASP A 21 -4.00 9.39 19.26
CA ASP A 21 -3.57 8.08 19.76
C ASP A 21 -3.37 7.06 18.63
N ILE A 22 -4.31 6.95 17.70
CA ILE A 22 -4.16 6.07 16.52
C ILE A 22 -2.98 6.51 15.64
N ARG A 23 -2.77 7.82 15.46
CA ARG A 23 -1.62 8.33 14.71
C ARG A 23 -0.28 7.95 15.35
N GLU A 24 -0.22 7.97 16.68
CA GLU A 24 0.99 7.64 17.43
C GLU A 24 1.30 6.13 17.37
N ILE A 25 0.28 5.27 17.47
CA ILE A 25 0.43 3.81 17.36
C ILE A 25 0.92 3.40 15.97
N GLU A 26 0.28 3.93 14.92
CA GLU A 26 0.53 3.50 13.54
C GLU A 26 1.62 4.33 12.83
N GLY A 27 2.15 5.38 13.46
CA GLY A 27 3.24 6.17 12.91
C GLY A 27 2.85 7.13 11.78
N PHE A 28 1.60 7.63 11.79
CA PHE A 28 1.14 8.67 10.86
C PHE A 28 1.71 10.03 11.28
N LYS A 29 2.74 10.50 10.58
CA LYS A 29 3.37 11.81 10.85
C LYS A 29 2.77 12.90 9.98
N THR A 30 2.69 14.12 10.52
CA THR A 30 2.31 15.31 9.75
C THR A 30 3.21 15.46 8.52
N GLY A 31 2.61 15.70 7.35
CA GLY A 31 3.33 15.84 6.08
C GLY A 31 3.79 14.53 5.44
N SER A 32 3.57 13.38 6.08
CA SER A 32 3.89 12.08 5.48
C SER A 32 2.84 11.63 4.46
N LYS A 33 3.27 10.88 3.45
CA LYS A 33 2.36 10.24 2.48
C LYS A 33 1.71 9.01 3.11
N VAL A 34 0.44 8.82 2.79
CA VAL A 34 -0.40 7.69 3.23
C VAL A 34 -0.91 6.96 2.00
N ALA A 35 -0.87 5.64 2.03
CA ALA A 35 -1.54 4.81 1.04
C ALA A 35 -3.02 4.64 1.43
N ILE A 36 -3.90 4.86 0.46
CA ILE A 36 -5.34 4.65 0.59
C ILE A 36 -5.69 3.46 -0.30
N LEU A 37 -6.13 2.37 0.32
CA LEU A 37 -6.48 1.13 -0.37
C LEU A 37 -8.00 0.93 -0.28
N ALA A 38 -8.68 0.93 -1.42
CA ALA A 38 -10.11 0.68 -1.49
C ALA A 38 -10.35 -0.79 -1.80
N PHE A 39 -11.00 -1.48 -0.88
CA PHE A 39 -11.52 -2.84 -1.06
C PHE A 39 -13.03 -2.77 -1.31
N LYS A 40 -13.63 -3.92 -1.63
CA LYS A 40 -15.08 -4.00 -1.93
C LYS A 40 -15.96 -3.59 -0.75
N ASP A 41 -15.48 -3.83 0.46
CA ASP A 41 -16.22 -3.73 1.72
C ASP A 41 -15.67 -2.68 2.68
N HIS A 42 -14.42 -2.25 2.51
CA HIS A 42 -13.78 -1.27 3.40
C HIS A 42 -12.66 -0.48 2.71
N VAL A 43 -12.17 0.55 3.40
CA VAL A 43 -10.96 1.30 3.02
C VAL A 43 -9.91 1.10 4.10
N GLU A 44 -8.68 0.78 3.69
CA GLU A 44 -7.53 0.77 4.60
C GLU A 44 -6.63 1.98 4.35
N LEU A 45 -6.15 2.57 5.44
CA LEU A 45 -5.11 3.59 5.42
C LEU A 45 -3.82 3.00 5.96
N ARG A 46 -2.72 3.13 5.22
CA ARG A 46 -1.41 2.61 5.65
C ARG A 46 -0.31 3.66 5.50
N PRO A 47 0.58 3.84 6.49
CA PRO A 47 1.77 4.65 6.31
C PRO A 47 2.64 4.08 5.18
N MET A 48 3.18 4.94 4.32
CA MET A 48 3.99 4.49 3.18
C MET A 48 5.20 3.63 3.57
N LYS A 49 5.75 3.80 4.78
CA LYS A 49 6.85 2.95 5.29
C LYS A 49 6.43 1.48 5.40
N GLN A 50 5.23 1.21 5.93
CA GLN A 50 4.72 -0.16 6.04
C GLN A 50 4.47 -0.77 4.65
N VAL A 51 4.01 0.05 3.70
CA VAL A 51 3.83 -0.38 2.32
C VAL A 51 5.18 -0.72 1.69
N SER A 52 6.19 0.15 1.82
CA SER A 52 7.51 -0.14 1.26
C SER A 52 8.14 -1.40 1.81
N GLU A 53 7.96 -1.71 3.10
CA GLU A 53 8.52 -2.92 3.72
C GLU A 53 7.80 -4.18 3.25
N ARG A 54 6.45 -4.18 3.23
CA ARG A 54 5.68 -5.36 2.78
C ARG A 54 5.81 -5.62 1.28
N PHE A 55 5.93 -4.56 0.49
CA PHE A 55 6.10 -4.65 -0.95
C PHE A 55 7.57 -4.70 -1.36
N ALA A 56 8.53 -4.68 -0.42
CA ALA A 56 9.96 -4.69 -0.74
C ALA A 56 10.34 -5.89 -1.61
N ALA A 57 9.86 -7.08 -1.26
CA ALA A 57 10.11 -8.30 -2.02
C ALA A 57 9.49 -8.22 -3.43
N MET A 58 8.26 -7.70 -3.54
CA MET A 58 7.58 -7.52 -4.82
C MET A 58 8.34 -6.54 -5.72
N ILE A 59 8.68 -5.36 -5.20
CA ILE A 59 9.42 -4.32 -5.93
C ILE A 59 10.82 -4.81 -6.31
N ALA A 60 11.49 -5.54 -5.43
CA ALA A 60 12.80 -6.13 -5.74
C ALA A 60 12.68 -7.21 -6.83
N SER A 61 11.67 -8.07 -6.74
CA SER A 61 11.41 -9.12 -7.72
C SER A 61 11.03 -8.55 -9.08
N GLU A 62 10.21 -7.50 -9.15
CA GLU A 62 9.87 -6.81 -10.39
C GLU A 62 11.13 -6.32 -11.11
N LYS A 63 12.04 -5.64 -10.40
CA LYS A 63 13.31 -5.18 -10.98
C LYS A 63 14.21 -6.31 -11.46
N SER A 64 14.25 -7.43 -10.73
CA SER A 64 15.07 -8.59 -11.09
C SER A 64 14.48 -9.31 -12.29
N LEU A 65 13.17 -9.54 -12.29
CA LEU A 65 12.44 -10.34 -13.27
C LEU A 65 12.12 -9.55 -14.55
N ALA A 66 12.06 -8.22 -14.48
CA ALA A 66 11.77 -7.38 -15.66
C ALA A 66 12.81 -7.57 -16.78
N LYS A 67 14.07 -7.85 -16.43
CA LYS A 67 15.12 -8.09 -17.42
C LYS A 67 14.87 -9.37 -18.22
N ASP A 68 14.44 -10.42 -17.53
CA ASP A 68 14.19 -11.71 -18.13
C ASP A 68 12.84 -11.70 -18.87
N TRP A 69 11.80 -11.12 -18.26
CA TRP A 69 10.45 -11.00 -18.85
C TRP A 69 10.41 -10.16 -20.13
N LEU A 70 11.21 -9.09 -20.22
CA LEU A 70 11.26 -8.22 -21.40
C LEU A 70 12.26 -8.71 -22.47
N ALA A 71 12.95 -9.83 -22.24
CA ALA A 71 13.88 -10.38 -23.21
C ALA A 71 13.11 -11.03 -24.37
N LYS A 72 13.39 -10.60 -25.61
CA LYS A 72 12.80 -11.15 -26.84
C LYS A 72 12.98 -12.67 -27.04
N GLU A 73 13.89 -13.30 -26.31
CA GLU A 73 14.06 -14.75 -26.31
C GLU A 73 13.03 -15.49 -25.44
N GLU A 74 12.54 -14.88 -24.36
CA GLU A 74 11.43 -15.44 -23.59
C GLU A 74 10.17 -15.49 -24.47
N ASP A 75 9.84 -14.43 -25.22
CA ASP A 75 8.71 -14.42 -26.17
C ASP A 75 8.74 -15.60 -27.18
N LYS A 76 9.92 -16.13 -27.52
CA LYS A 76 10.03 -17.31 -28.39
C LYS A 76 9.79 -18.62 -27.64
N ARG A 77 10.19 -18.71 -26.36
CA ARG A 77 9.97 -19.89 -25.51
C ARG A 77 8.50 -20.12 -25.21
N TRP A 78 7.73 -19.04 -25.10
CA TRP A 78 6.29 -19.10 -24.83
C TRP A 78 5.45 -19.46 -26.07
N LYS A 79 5.99 -19.42 -27.29
CA LYS A 79 5.27 -19.78 -28.52
C LYS A 79 4.96 -21.28 -28.67
N ASN A 80 5.58 -22.12 -27.85
CA ASN A 80 5.49 -23.58 -27.93
C ASN A 80 4.81 -24.21 -26.70
N LEU A 81 4.19 -23.39 -25.86
CA LEU A 81 3.34 -23.78 -24.73
C LEU A 81 1.87 -23.53 -25.10
#